data_AF-A0A2S4VSX1-F1
#
_entry.id   AF-A0A2S4VSX1-F1
#
_cell.length_a   1.000
_cell.length_b   1.000
_cell.length_c   1.000
_cell.angle_alpha   90.00
_cell.angle_beta   90.00
_cell.angle_gamma   90.00
#
_symmetry.space_group_name_H-M   'P 1'
#
loop_
_entity.id
_entity.type
_entity.pdbx_description
1 polymer ?
#
loop_
_entity_poly.entity_id
_entity_poly.type
_entity_poly.pdbx_seq_one_letter_code
_entity_poly.pdbx_strand_id
1 'polypeptide(L)'
;MPILMMSATCRPVAIEAIKKSLKLPDEALHMLRGELTRPEIRFIRVTMEFSMASCNDLRDLYAPKDDTHDDKVVPTIIYSGTRKRTINVLEVLDRARGTPNGADNPESTFARRFHSITGNLAKSDVATDFGAGTFPVVSATMALGLGQNWSRVRSVIHMGRGDPAAICQMLGRCGRDGRPGVAIMFVEKSRIGGKNNINQIVDGIEQSDDDRMDALAITPVCLRIAFALDTKLGYIPMSVANPGYQREKAREESKGFAQCWCSNCMPMEADTLIENMRMMTTDNVDRMITTDLNAYISGAVVPKRKTLKPRVARPSTKRALADPEDLRLYKKQMRDVVDQLHLRNHGEHAFFTSEQLFQDDKIDIIAHNADRLLDAIMELTENFQRRTKPAPTPKTTTATARAMAATQAITDRMVAPKN
;
A
#
# COMPACT_ATOMS: atom_id res chain seq x y z
N MET A 1 20.03 38.24 8.11
CA MET A 1 18.81 37.88 7.36
C MET A 1 18.10 36.76 8.11
N PRO A 2 16.84 36.92 8.55
CA PRO A 2 16.12 35.84 9.23
C PRO A 2 15.79 34.71 8.24
N ILE A 3 15.86 33.45 8.69
CA ILE A 3 15.52 32.26 7.90
C ILE A 3 14.28 31.61 8.52
N LEU A 4 13.23 31.42 7.72
CA LEU A 4 12.05 30.63 8.12
C LEU A 4 12.22 29.19 7.63
N MET A 5 12.22 28.24 8.56
CA MET A 5 12.27 26.80 8.27
C MET A 5 10.95 26.16 8.67
N MET A 6 10.36 25.36 7.78
CA MET A 6 9.09 24.69 8.02
C MET A 6 9.24 23.19 7.81
N SER A 7 8.74 22.40 8.76
CA SER A 7 8.68 20.94 8.66
C SER A 7 7.42 20.42 9.34
N ALA A 8 6.77 19.45 8.71
CA ALA A 8 5.58 18.80 9.28
C ALA A 8 5.94 17.81 10.40
N THR A 9 7.08 17.13 10.29
CA THR A 9 7.64 16.27 11.35
C THR A 9 9.13 16.56 11.47
N CYS A 10 9.56 17.03 12.64
CA CYS A 10 10.95 17.38 12.87
C CYS A 10 11.40 16.81 14.22
N ARG A 11 12.09 15.67 14.17
CA ARG A 11 12.62 14.98 15.36
C ARG A 11 13.78 15.77 15.97
N PRO A 12 14.08 15.59 17.27
CA PRO A 12 15.25 16.20 17.91
C PRO A 12 16.55 16.00 17.13
N VAL A 13 16.82 14.77 16.67
CA VAL A 13 18.03 14.47 15.87
C VAL A 13 18.10 15.28 14.57
N ALA A 14 16.96 15.54 13.92
CA ALA A 14 16.90 16.35 12.71
C ALA A 14 17.13 17.83 13.02
N ILE A 15 16.61 18.33 14.15
CA ILE A 15 16.83 19.72 14.61
C ILE A 15 18.32 19.94 14.86
N GLU A 16 18.98 19.03 15.56
CA GLU A 16 20.43 19.11 15.84
C GLU A 16 21.26 19.03 14.55
N ALA A 17 20.86 18.16 13.60
CA ALA A 17 21.51 18.09 12.30
C ALA A 17 21.34 19.41 11.49
N ILE A 18 20.16 20.04 11.55
CA ILE A 18 19.90 21.33 10.90
C ILE A 18 20.75 22.43 11.53
N LYS A 19 20.76 22.54 12.87
CA LYS A 19 21.60 23.51 13.60
C LYS A 19 23.07 23.36 13.21
N LYS A 20 23.60 22.13 13.25
CA LYS A 20 24.99 21.84 12.89
C LYS A 20 25.29 22.21 11.44
N SER A 21 24.43 21.81 10.51
CA SER A 21 24.64 22.03 9.07
C SER A 21 24.57 23.52 8.70
N LEU A 22 23.66 24.25 9.32
CA LEU A 22 23.47 25.69 9.09
C LEU A 22 24.30 26.57 10.04
N LYS A 23 25.10 25.96 10.93
CA LYS A 23 25.92 26.63 11.95
C LYS A 23 25.12 27.62 12.80
N LEU A 24 23.90 27.22 13.17
CA LEU A 24 23.01 28.02 14.01
C LEU A 24 23.36 27.79 15.49
N PRO A 25 23.64 28.83 16.28
CA PRO A 25 23.76 28.69 17.72
C PRO A 25 22.38 28.44 18.35
N ASP A 26 22.34 27.88 19.56
CA ASP A 26 21.09 27.45 20.19
C ASP A 26 20.11 28.61 20.43
N GLU A 27 20.64 29.79 20.78
CA GLU A 27 19.87 31.00 21.00
C GLU A 27 19.26 31.62 19.73
N ALA A 28 19.75 31.25 18.54
CA ALA A 28 19.28 31.80 17.28
C ALA A 28 18.04 31.07 16.73
N LEU A 29 17.67 29.91 17.29
CA LEU A 29 16.55 29.11 16.80
C LEU A 29 15.29 29.34 17.64
N HIS A 30 14.36 30.14 17.12
CA HIS A 30 13.01 30.23 17.69
C HIS A 30 12.10 29.13 17.12
N MET A 31 11.68 28.20 17.97
CA MET A 31 10.84 27.07 17.55
C MET A 31 9.35 27.30 17.87
N LEU A 32 8.54 27.36 16.82
CA LEU A 32 7.08 27.27 16.93
C LEU A 32 6.63 25.82 16.65
N ARG A 33 5.83 25.26 17.55
CA ARG A 33 5.34 23.87 17.44
C ARG A 33 3.82 23.87 17.29
N GLY A 34 3.34 23.38 16.15
CA GLY A 34 1.91 23.11 15.94
C GLY A 34 1.42 21.90 16.74
N GLU A 35 0.10 21.74 16.83
CA GLU A 35 -0.50 20.54 17.40
C GLU A 35 -0.27 19.35 16.46
N LEU A 36 0.32 18.28 17.00
CA LEU A 36 0.62 17.06 16.24
C LEU A 36 -0.52 16.06 16.34
N THR A 37 -1.26 16.07 17.45
CA THR A 37 -2.36 15.16 17.66
C THR A 37 -3.52 15.55 16.77
N ARG A 38 -4.03 14.57 16.03
CA ARG A 38 -5.21 14.65 15.16
C ARG A 38 -6.31 13.76 15.76
N PRO A 39 -7.15 14.25 16.70
CA PRO A 39 -8.13 13.41 17.41
C PRO A 39 -9.16 12.76 16.49
N GLU A 40 -9.41 13.35 15.33
CA GLU A 40 -10.32 12.86 14.31
C GLU A 40 -9.75 11.67 13.52
N ILE A 41 -8.44 11.38 13.58
CA ILE A 41 -7.87 10.17 12.96
C ILE A 41 -7.90 9.00 13.94
N ARG A 42 -8.58 7.93 13.53
CA ARG A 42 -8.55 6.62 14.20
C ARG A 42 -7.41 5.76 13.63
N PHE A 43 -6.39 5.52 14.45
CA PHE A 43 -5.23 4.69 14.09
C PHE A 43 -5.48 3.20 14.39
N ILE A 44 -5.36 2.33 13.39
CA ILE A 44 -5.54 0.88 13.53
C ILE A 44 -4.24 0.19 13.11
N ARG A 45 -3.66 -0.60 14.01
CA ARG A 45 -2.56 -1.51 13.67
C ARG A 45 -3.12 -2.90 13.47
N VAL A 46 -2.89 -3.48 12.29
CA VAL A 46 -3.32 -4.84 11.93
C VAL A 46 -2.11 -5.73 11.75
N THR A 47 -2.09 -6.87 12.42
CA THR A 47 -1.05 -7.88 12.23
C THR A 47 -1.35 -8.69 10.97
N MET A 48 -0.42 -8.73 10.02
CA MET A 48 -0.60 -9.42 8.73
C MET A 48 -0.77 -10.93 8.92
N GLU A 49 -1.74 -11.51 8.23
CA GLU A 49 -1.91 -12.95 8.08
C GLU A 49 -1.14 -13.50 6.88
N PHE A 50 -1.02 -12.70 5.83
CA PHE A 50 -0.32 -13.07 4.61
C PHE A 50 1.06 -12.43 4.51
N SER A 51 1.87 -12.91 3.56
CA SER A 51 3.17 -12.32 3.32
C SER A 51 3.02 -10.90 2.76
N MET A 52 3.94 -10.01 3.15
CA MET A 52 3.97 -8.64 2.64
C MET A 52 3.96 -8.63 1.10
N ALA A 53 4.73 -9.51 0.47
CA ALA A 53 4.82 -9.60 -0.99
C ALA A 53 3.45 -9.86 -1.67
N SER A 54 2.56 -10.60 -1.01
CA SER A 54 1.24 -10.94 -1.57
C SER A 54 0.22 -9.80 -1.47
N CYS A 55 0.31 -8.95 -0.44
CA CYS A 55 -0.69 -7.92 -0.12
C CYS A 55 -2.12 -8.48 0.11
N ASN A 56 -2.28 -9.79 0.33
CA ASN A 56 -3.59 -10.44 0.37
C ASN A 56 -4.47 -10.02 1.56
N ASP A 57 -3.89 -9.47 2.63
CA ASP A 57 -4.64 -8.88 3.76
C ASP A 57 -5.59 -7.76 3.33
N LEU A 58 -5.32 -7.10 2.19
CA LEU A 58 -6.18 -6.05 1.65
C LEU A 58 -7.47 -6.59 1.03
N ARG A 59 -7.51 -7.88 0.66
CA ARG A 59 -8.61 -8.45 -0.12
C ARG A 59 -9.95 -8.31 0.61
N ASP A 60 -9.95 -8.60 1.90
CA ASP A 60 -11.18 -8.68 2.68
C ASP A 60 -11.66 -7.31 3.18
N LEU A 61 -10.89 -6.23 2.91
CA LEU A 61 -11.27 -4.85 3.20
C LEU A 61 -12.21 -4.24 2.16
N TYR A 62 -12.31 -4.81 0.96
CA TYR A 62 -13.11 -4.27 -0.13
C TYR A 62 -14.17 -5.27 -0.56
N ALA A 63 -15.42 -4.80 -0.67
CA ALA A 63 -16.52 -5.62 -1.20
C ALA A 63 -16.41 -5.80 -2.73
N PRO A 64 -17.01 -6.86 -3.30
CA PRO A 64 -17.24 -6.98 -4.74
C PRO A 64 -17.88 -5.73 -5.36
N LYS A 65 -17.63 -5.47 -6.64
CA LYS A 65 -18.18 -4.31 -7.35
C LYS A 65 -19.70 -4.32 -7.43
N ASP A 66 -20.30 -5.49 -7.52
CA ASP A 66 -21.75 -5.67 -7.54
C ASP A 66 -22.41 -5.32 -6.20
N ASP A 67 -21.68 -5.46 -5.09
CA ASP A 67 -22.17 -5.16 -3.74
C ASP A 67 -21.97 -3.67 -3.37
N THR A 68 -20.84 -3.08 -3.76
CA THR A 68 -20.52 -1.67 -3.52
C THR A 68 -19.98 -1.07 -4.80
N HIS A 69 -20.67 -0.12 -5.43
CA HIS A 69 -20.18 0.53 -6.65
C HIS A 69 -18.93 1.42 -6.38
N ASP A 70 -18.10 1.68 -7.40
CA ASP A 70 -16.80 2.37 -7.24
C ASP A 70 -16.95 3.77 -6.60
N ASP A 71 -18.02 4.50 -6.92
CA ASP A 71 -18.34 5.83 -6.37
C ASP A 71 -18.76 5.81 -4.89
N LYS A 72 -19.16 4.63 -4.39
CA LYS A 72 -19.50 4.41 -2.99
C LYS A 72 -18.31 3.93 -2.15
N VAL A 73 -17.19 3.58 -2.78
CA VAL A 73 -15.98 3.18 -2.04
C VAL A 73 -15.34 4.40 -1.38
N VAL A 74 -14.91 4.21 -0.13
CA VAL A 74 -14.24 5.23 0.66
C VAL A 74 -12.93 5.68 -0.02
N PRO A 75 -12.72 7.00 -0.25
CA PRO A 75 -11.49 7.50 -0.84
C PRO A 75 -10.26 7.12 -0.02
N THR A 76 -9.39 6.30 -0.61
CA THR A 76 -8.30 5.61 0.08
C THR A 76 -6.96 5.77 -0.61
N ILE A 77 -5.89 6.00 0.16
CA ILE A 77 -4.50 5.88 -0.32
C ILE A 77 -3.84 4.67 0.33
N ILE A 78 -3.25 3.79 -0.47
CA ILE A 78 -2.53 2.61 0.01
C ILE A 78 -1.04 2.79 -0.30
N TYR A 79 -0.23 2.94 0.76
CA TYR A 79 1.21 3.08 0.67
C TYR A 79 1.91 1.72 0.74
N SER A 80 2.84 1.51 -0.20
CA SER A 80 3.69 0.32 -0.27
C SER A 80 5.16 0.69 -0.44
N GLY A 81 6.06 -0.08 0.19
CA GLY A 81 7.51 0.20 0.17
C GLY A 81 8.20 0.05 -1.19
N THR A 82 7.61 -0.63 -2.18
CA THR A 82 8.23 -0.80 -3.51
C THR A 82 7.26 -0.57 -4.64
N ARG A 83 7.81 -0.21 -5.81
CA ARG A 83 7.07 -0.13 -7.07
C ARG A 83 6.37 -1.45 -7.38
N LYS A 84 7.04 -2.60 -7.29
CA LYS A 84 6.39 -3.89 -7.58
C LYS A 84 5.22 -4.18 -6.64
N ARG A 85 5.30 -3.79 -5.37
CA ARG A 85 4.17 -3.98 -4.43
C ARG A 85 2.96 -3.12 -4.79
N THR A 86 3.14 -1.91 -5.31
CA THR A 86 2.00 -1.08 -5.74
C THR A 86 1.16 -1.71 -6.86
N ILE A 87 1.74 -2.53 -7.75
CA ILE A 87 0.94 -3.28 -8.73
C ILE A 87 0.30 -4.53 -8.12
N ASN A 88 1.01 -5.26 -7.24
CA ASN A 88 0.42 -6.40 -6.51
C ASN A 88 -0.82 -5.98 -5.70
N VAL A 89 -0.79 -4.77 -5.10
CA VAL A 89 -1.97 -4.18 -4.45
C VAL A 89 -3.13 -4.06 -5.44
N LEU A 90 -2.91 -3.51 -6.63
CA LEU A 90 -3.97 -3.40 -7.64
C LEU A 90 -4.53 -4.78 -8.05
N GLU A 91 -3.67 -5.78 -8.23
CA GLU A 91 -4.09 -7.14 -8.56
C GLU A 91 -4.95 -7.77 -7.43
N VAL A 92 -4.61 -7.53 -6.15
CA VAL A 92 -5.41 -7.99 -5.01
C VAL A 92 -6.76 -7.28 -4.97
N LEU A 93 -6.74 -5.97 -5.20
CA LEU A 93 -7.91 -5.12 -5.25
C LEU A 93 -8.89 -5.54 -6.35
N ASP A 94 -8.43 -5.81 -7.56
CA ASP A 94 -9.27 -6.35 -8.64
C ASP A 94 -9.93 -7.68 -8.28
N ARG A 95 -9.16 -8.60 -7.66
CA ARG A 95 -9.69 -9.88 -7.21
C ARG A 95 -10.77 -9.68 -6.15
N ALA A 96 -10.59 -8.73 -5.23
CA ALA A 96 -11.60 -8.39 -4.23
C ALA A 96 -12.87 -7.81 -4.87
N ARG A 97 -12.71 -6.97 -5.90
CA ARG A 97 -13.82 -6.34 -6.63
C ARG A 97 -14.52 -7.27 -7.62
N GLY A 98 -13.93 -8.42 -7.95
CA GLY A 98 -14.45 -9.31 -8.99
C GLY A 98 -14.19 -8.80 -10.42
N THR A 99 -13.19 -7.92 -10.60
CA THR A 99 -12.83 -7.29 -11.88
C THR A 99 -11.41 -7.69 -12.29
N PRO A 100 -11.15 -8.97 -12.60
CA PRO A 100 -9.81 -9.44 -12.96
C PRO A 100 -9.26 -8.67 -14.16
N ASN A 101 -7.97 -8.32 -14.12
CA ASN A 101 -7.21 -7.56 -15.12
C ASN A 101 -7.43 -6.02 -15.11
N GLY A 102 -8.12 -5.47 -14.11
CA GLY A 102 -8.23 -4.02 -13.91
C GLY A 102 -6.90 -3.31 -13.57
N ALA A 103 -5.92 -4.03 -13.05
CA ALA A 103 -4.64 -3.53 -12.58
C ALA A 103 -3.75 -2.99 -13.73
N ASP A 104 -3.95 -3.53 -14.93
CA ASP A 104 -3.27 -3.10 -16.14
C ASP A 104 -4.06 -2.02 -16.91
N ASN A 105 -5.27 -1.66 -16.45
CA ASN A 105 -6.09 -0.62 -17.07
C ASN A 105 -5.70 0.77 -16.53
N PRO A 106 -5.07 1.65 -17.34
CA PRO A 106 -4.72 3.01 -16.91
C PRO A 106 -5.97 3.86 -16.61
N GLU A 107 -7.10 3.53 -17.24
CA GLU A 107 -8.38 4.23 -17.09
C GLU A 107 -9.31 3.55 -16.07
N SER A 108 -8.76 2.71 -15.17
CA SER A 108 -9.55 2.08 -14.11
C SER A 108 -10.34 3.12 -13.32
N THR A 109 -11.65 2.86 -13.16
CA THR A 109 -12.57 3.68 -12.34
C THR A 109 -12.49 3.33 -10.85
N PHE A 110 -11.73 2.30 -10.49
CA PHE A 110 -11.62 1.82 -9.11
C PHE A 110 -10.29 2.23 -8.46
N ALA A 111 -9.18 1.78 -9.02
CA ALA A 111 -7.88 1.94 -8.40
C ALA A 111 -6.80 2.25 -9.44
N ARG A 112 -5.96 3.26 -9.15
CA ARG A 112 -4.84 3.64 -10.02
C ARG A 112 -3.53 3.71 -9.23
N ARG A 113 -2.42 3.60 -9.97
CA ARG A 113 -1.07 3.51 -9.40
C ARG A 113 -0.35 4.86 -9.42
N PHE A 114 0.44 5.15 -8.38
CA PHE A 114 1.29 6.33 -8.32
C PHE A 114 2.70 6.03 -7.78
N HIS A 115 3.75 6.30 -8.54
CA HIS A 115 5.13 6.20 -8.06
C HIS A 115 6.10 7.17 -8.74
N SER A 116 7.34 7.22 -8.27
CA SER A 116 8.36 8.19 -8.73
C SER A 116 8.62 8.14 -10.24
N ILE A 117 8.62 6.95 -10.84
CA ILE A 117 8.89 6.76 -12.28
C ILE A 117 7.64 6.85 -13.16
N THR A 118 6.47 7.14 -12.58
CA THR A 118 5.26 7.42 -13.38
C THR A 118 5.51 8.70 -14.19
N GLY A 119 5.17 8.69 -15.48
CA GLY A 119 5.33 9.87 -16.35
C GLY A 119 4.59 11.08 -15.79
N ASN A 120 5.11 12.29 -16.03
CA ASN A 120 4.55 13.50 -15.42
C ASN A 120 3.09 13.76 -15.79
N LEU A 121 2.69 13.45 -17.04
CA LEU A 121 1.29 13.53 -17.47
C LEU A 121 0.41 12.58 -16.66
N ALA A 122 0.77 11.29 -16.59
CA ALA A 122 0.03 10.30 -15.81
C ALA A 122 -0.03 10.63 -14.31
N LYS A 123 1.01 11.26 -13.73
CA LYS A 123 0.95 11.78 -12.35
C LYS A 123 -0.08 12.90 -12.20
N SER A 124 -0.13 13.81 -13.17
CA SER A 124 -1.10 14.91 -13.21
C SER A 124 -2.53 14.37 -13.36
N ASP A 125 -2.73 13.39 -14.24
CA ASP A 125 -4.03 12.78 -14.49
C ASP A 125 -4.53 12.07 -13.24
N VAL A 126 -3.72 11.19 -12.64
CA VAL A 126 -4.05 10.51 -11.37
C VAL A 126 -4.38 11.52 -10.27
N ALA A 127 -3.61 12.62 -10.18
CA ALA A 127 -3.84 13.62 -9.14
C ALA A 127 -5.13 14.42 -9.34
N THR A 128 -5.43 14.78 -10.59
CA THR A 128 -6.63 15.53 -10.98
C THR A 128 -7.86 14.65 -10.83
N ASP A 129 -7.84 13.45 -11.39
CA ASP A 129 -8.95 12.50 -11.41
C ASP A 129 -9.28 11.97 -10.02
N PHE A 130 -8.27 11.68 -9.19
CA PHE A 130 -8.52 11.30 -7.80
C PHE A 130 -9.13 12.45 -7.01
N GLY A 131 -8.63 13.68 -7.21
CA GLY A 131 -9.18 14.88 -6.60
C GLY A 131 -10.64 15.12 -7.00
N ALA A 132 -10.96 14.95 -8.29
CA ALA A 132 -12.30 15.07 -8.85
C ALA A 132 -13.24 13.92 -8.47
N GLY A 133 -12.70 12.77 -8.07
CA GLY A 133 -13.49 11.60 -7.67
C GLY A 133 -13.84 10.63 -8.77
N THR A 134 -13.10 10.66 -9.86
CA THR A 134 -13.24 9.72 -10.97
C THR A 134 -12.95 8.27 -10.54
N PHE A 135 -12.11 8.08 -9.51
CA PHE A 135 -11.86 6.78 -8.89
C PHE A 135 -11.52 6.92 -7.38
N PRO A 136 -11.83 5.90 -6.56
CA PRO A 136 -11.70 5.98 -5.10
C PRO A 136 -10.35 5.56 -4.50
N VAL A 137 -9.48 4.81 -5.19
CA VAL A 137 -8.26 4.25 -4.56
C VAL A 137 -6.97 4.59 -5.31
N VAL A 138 -5.96 5.06 -4.58
CA VAL A 138 -4.60 5.24 -5.10
C VAL A 138 -3.65 4.25 -4.43
N SER A 139 -3.01 3.39 -5.22
CA SER A 139 -1.89 2.54 -4.76
C SER A 139 -0.57 3.26 -5.04
N ALA A 140 0.16 3.63 -3.99
CA ALA A 140 1.31 4.52 -4.08
C ALA A 140 2.55 4.05 -3.34
N THR A 141 3.72 4.53 -3.79
CA THR A 141 4.91 4.56 -2.94
C THR A 141 4.99 5.90 -2.19
N MET A 142 5.98 6.05 -1.31
CA MET A 142 6.27 7.34 -0.66
C MET A 142 6.50 8.51 -1.63
N ALA A 143 6.71 8.24 -2.93
CA ALA A 143 6.85 9.26 -3.96
C ALA A 143 5.59 10.13 -4.17
N LEU A 144 4.44 9.71 -3.64
CA LEU A 144 3.26 10.57 -3.52
C LEU A 144 3.40 11.64 -2.40
N GLY A 145 4.58 11.70 -1.77
CA GLY A 145 5.00 12.66 -0.76
C GLY A 145 5.29 14.05 -1.33
N LEU A 146 4.75 15.08 -0.65
CA LEU A 146 4.93 16.52 -0.91
C LEU A 146 4.12 17.07 -2.11
N GLY A 147 3.19 17.98 -1.84
CA GLY A 147 2.47 18.78 -2.85
C GLY A 147 1.02 18.39 -3.15
N GLN A 148 0.62 17.13 -2.92
CA GLN A 148 -0.77 16.71 -3.14
C GLN A 148 -1.60 16.82 -1.85
N ASN A 149 -2.65 17.64 -1.90
CA ASN A 149 -3.56 17.89 -0.79
C ASN A 149 -5.01 17.57 -1.16
N TRP A 150 -5.40 16.31 -1.03
CA TRP A 150 -6.78 15.88 -1.27
C TRP A 150 -7.55 15.82 0.04
N SER A 151 -8.42 16.81 0.27
CA SER A 151 -9.27 16.88 1.47
C SER A 151 -10.24 15.70 1.57
N ARG A 152 -10.65 15.13 0.44
CA ARG A 152 -11.59 13.99 0.36
C ARG A 152 -11.08 12.67 0.94
N VAL A 153 -9.78 12.53 1.24
CA VAL A 153 -9.21 11.24 1.68
C VAL A 153 -9.77 10.90 3.05
N ARG A 154 -10.44 9.76 3.16
CA ARG A 154 -11.07 9.29 4.41
C ARG A 154 -10.32 8.11 5.02
N SER A 155 -9.59 7.35 4.20
CA SER A 155 -8.78 6.22 4.63
C SER A 155 -7.34 6.30 4.09
N VAL A 156 -6.37 5.94 4.92
CA VAL A 156 -4.99 5.69 4.48
C VAL A 156 -4.52 4.35 5.04
N ILE A 157 -3.91 3.54 4.19
CA ILE A 157 -3.35 2.24 4.56
C ILE A 157 -1.84 2.27 4.30
N HIS A 158 -1.03 1.86 5.28
CA HIS A 158 0.41 1.68 5.14
C HIS A 158 0.77 0.19 5.24
N MET A 159 1.46 -0.33 4.24
CA MET A 159 1.84 -1.74 4.15
C MET A 159 3.28 -1.98 4.63
N GLY A 160 3.40 -2.62 5.79
CA GLY A 160 4.66 -3.14 6.32
C GLY A 160 5.45 -2.14 7.15
N ARG A 161 6.73 -2.47 7.36
CA ARG A 161 7.68 -1.69 8.16
C ARG A 161 8.08 -0.38 7.46
N GLY A 162 8.21 0.69 8.24
CA GLY A 162 8.72 1.98 7.77
C GLY A 162 9.01 2.92 8.94
N ASP A 163 9.77 4.00 8.69
CA ASP A 163 10.08 5.00 9.70
C ASP A 163 8.80 5.63 10.29
N PRO A 164 8.65 5.69 11.63
CA PRO A 164 7.45 6.22 12.26
C PRO A 164 7.07 7.65 11.87
N ALA A 165 8.03 8.55 11.63
CA ALA A 165 7.72 9.91 11.24
C ALA A 165 7.17 9.96 9.80
N ALA A 166 7.77 9.18 8.89
CA ALA A 166 7.24 9.00 7.54
C ALA A 166 5.84 8.35 7.53
N ILE A 167 5.62 7.32 8.34
CA ILE A 167 4.30 6.68 8.50
C ILE A 167 3.29 7.69 9.03
N CYS A 168 3.63 8.45 10.07
CA CYS A 168 2.76 9.49 10.63
C CYS A 168 2.35 10.52 9.57
N GLN A 169 3.29 10.99 8.75
CA GLN A 169 2.97 11.90 7.64
C GLN A 169 2.03 11.29 6.59
N MET A 170 2.24 10.02 6.25
CA MET A 170 1.39 9.30 5.28
C MET A 170 -0.03 9.12 5.84
N LEU A 171 -0.14 8.59 7.05
CA LEU A 171 -1.43 8.36 7.72
C LEU A 171 -2.20 9.67 7.97
N GLY A 172 -1.49 10.75 8.26
CA GLY A 172 -2.05 12.11 8.41
C GLY A 172 -2.67 12.70 7.14
N ARG A 173 -2.72 11.98 6.01
CA ARG A 173 -3.40 12.42 4.79
C ARG A 173 -4.91 12.22 4.82
N CYS A 174 -5.44 11.31 5.65
CA CYS A 174 -6.88 11.20 5.84
C CYS A 174 -7.43 12.33 6.73
N GLY A 175 -8.73 12.62 6.60
CA GLY A 175 -9.46 13.54 7.49
C GLY A 175 -9.02 14.99 7.43
N ARG A 176 -8.47 15.45 6.29
CA ARG A 176 -8.01 16.83 6.11
C ARG A 176 -9.15 17.84 5.95
N ASP A 177 -10.35 17.35 5.68
CA ASP A 177 -11.61 18.10 5.73
C ASP A 177 -12.15 18.27 7.16
N GLY A 178 -11.45 17.76 8.17
CA GLY A 178 -11.87 17.77 9.57
C GLY A 178 -12.83 16.64 9.94
N ARG A 179 -13.25 15.80 8.98
CA ARG A 179 -14.11 14.64 9.26
C ARG A 179 -13.29 13.43 9.74
N PRO A 180 -13.87 12.49 10.49
CA PRO A 180 -13.13 11.39 11.11
C PRO A 180 -12.34 10.49 10.12
N GLY A 181 -11.02 10.49 10.10
CA GLY A 181 -10.24 9.62 9.20
C GLY A 181 -9.95 8.25 9.81
N VAL A 182 -9.72 7.22 8.98
CA VAL A 182 -9.14 5.94 9.44
C VAL A 182 -7.75 5.74 8.84
N ALA A 183 -6.79 5.44 9.71
CA ALA A 183 -5.40 5.24 9.36
C ALA A 183 -4.97 3.83 9.75
N ILE A 184 -4.75 2.96 8.77
CA ILE A 184 -4.44 1.55 8.98
C ILE A 184 -2.97 1.29 8.71
N MET A 185 -2.29 0.61 9.61
CA MET A 185 -0.91 0.16 9.43
C MET A 185 -0.88 -1.36 9.55
N PHE A 186 -0.55 -2.03 8.46
CA PHE A 186 -0.29 -3.46 8.47
C PHE A 186 1.15 -3.73 8.91
N VAL A 187 1.32 -4.60 9.90
CA VAL A 187 2.62 -4.97 10.46
C VAL A 187 2.84 -6.48 10.34
N GLU A 188 4.06 -6.89 10.03
CA GLU A 188 4.42 -8.31 9.97
C GLU A 188 4.38 -8.92 11.38
N LYS A 189 3.92 -10.18 11.51
CA LYS A 189 3.86 -10.91 12.79
C LYS A 189 5.20 -10.97 13.50
N SER A 190 6.23 -11.25 12.72
CA SER A 190 7.61 -11.30 13.17
C SER A 190 8.52 -10.76 12.09
N ARG A 191 9.53 -10.02 12.53
CA ARG A 191 10.59 -9.49 11.69
C ARG A 191 11.86 -10.30 11.89
N ILE A 192 12.40 -10.81 10.80
CA ILE A 192 13.70 -11.48 10.79
C ILE A 192 14.78 -10.44 11.12
N GLY A 193 15.60 -10.72 12.14
CA GLY A 193 16.64 -9.79 12.61
C GLY A 193 16.10 -8.52 13.29
N GLY A 194 14.81 -8.46 13.59
CA GLY A 194 14.18 -7.35 14.31
C GLY A 194 13.84 -7.68 15.75
N LYS A 195 13.46 -6.64 16.50
CA LYS A 195 12.89 -6.77 17.85
C LYS A 195 11.41 -7.05 17.73
N ASN A 196 10.99 -8.20 18.26
CA ASN A 196 9.62 -8.71 18.16
C ASN A 196 8.90 -8.77 19.52
N ASN A 197 9.62 -8.53 20.61
CA ASN A 197 9.08 -8.58 21.96
C ASN A 197 9.33 -7.25 22.69
N ILE A 198 8.36 -6.85 23.52
CA ILE A 198 8.37 -5.58 24.26
C ILE A 198 9.64 -5.44 25.11
N ASN A 199 10.07 -6.51 25.77
CA ASN A 199 11.26 -6.53 26.63
C ASN A 199 12.59 -6.30 25.90
N GLN A 200 12.62 -6.37 24.57
CA GLN A 200 13.82 -6.08 23.77
C GLN A 200 14.04 -4.56 23.56
N ILE A 201 13.02 -3.75 23.86
CA ILE A 201 13.06 -2.29 23.75
C ILE A 201 12.89 -1.72 25.16
N VAL A 202 14.01 -1.32 25.75
CA VAL A 202 14.08 -0.88 27.14
C VAL A 202 13.84 0.63 27.22
N ASP A 203 12.96 1.04 28.13
CA ASP A 203 12.71 2.46 28.40
C ASP A 203 13.99 3.16 28.91
N GLY A 204 14.21 4.40 28.45
CA GLY A 204 15.37 5.21 28.84
C GLY A 204 16.66 4.92 28.05
N ILE A 205 16.68 3.87 27.23
CA ILE A 205 17.75 3.64 26.25
C ILE A 205 17.40 4.36 24.94
N GLU A 206 18.39 5.03 24.35
CA GLU A 206 18.24 5.66 23.04
C GLU A 206 17.84 4.62 21.99
N GLN A 207 16.78 4.92 21.24
CA GLN A 207 16.30 4.03 20.17
C GLN A 207 16.93 4.45 18.84
N SER A 208 17.60 3.51 18.18
CA SER A 208 17.99 3.69 16.78
C SER A 208 16.76 3.81 15.87
N ASP A 209 16.95 4.22 14.61
CA ASP A 209 15.87 4.24 13.63
C ASP A 209 15.26 2.84 13.44
N ASP A 210 16.06 1.77 13.53
CA ASP A 210 15.57 0.39 13.49
C ASP A 210 14.77 -0.01 14.72
N ASP A 211 15.22 0.39 15.91
CA ASP A 211 14.48 0.16 17.16
C ASP A 211 13.12 0.83 17.15
N ARG A 212 13.04 2.08 16.65
CA ARG A 212 11.79 2.83 16.53
C ARG A 212 10.79 2.15 15.60
N MET A 213 11.27 1.68 14.44
CA MET A 213 10.43 0.95 13.48
C MET A 213 9.86 -0.33 14.09
N ASP A 214 10.69 -1.07 14.81
CA ASP A 214 10.29 -2.31 15.47
C ASP A 214 9.38 -2.02 16.68
N ALA A 215 9.66 -0.95 17.44
CA ALA A 215 8.85 -0.48 18.56
C ALA A 215 7.44 -0.08 18.13
N LEU A 216 7.29 0.64 17.01
CA LEU A 216 5.98 1.01 16.48
C LEU A 216 5.14 -0.23 16.13
N ALA A 217 5.79 -1.30 15.64
CA ALA A 217 5.11 -2.54 15.31
C ALA A 217 4.55 -3.27 16.54
N ILE A 218 5.19 -3.14 17.72
CA ILE A 218 4.85 -3.95 18.89
C ILE A 218 4.42 -3.15 20.14
N THR A 219 4.48 -1.82 20.12
CA THR A 219 4.14 -0.98 21.28
C THR A 219 2.72 -1.29 21.80
N PRO A 220 2.53 -1.41 23.13
CA PRO A 220 1.21 -1.63 23.73
C PRO A 220 0.47 -0.32 24.03
N VAL A 221 1.11 0.84 23.86
CA VAL A 221 0.53 2.12 24.27
C VAL A 221 -0.40 2.70 23.21
N CYS A 222 -1.15 3.75 23.55
CA CYS A 222 -1.95 4.51 22.57
C CYS A 222 -1.11 4.95 21.35
N LEU A 223 -1.50 4.54 20.14
CA LEU A 223 -0.79 4.86 18.90
C LEU A 223 -0.75 6.36 18.61
N ARG A 224 -1.81 7.09 18.96
CA ARG A 224 -1.88 8.56 18.84
C ARG A 224 -0.76 9.23 19.65
N ILE A 225 -0.59 8.80 20.90
CA ILE A 225 0.47 9.29 21.79
C ILE A 225 1.84 8.80 21.31
N ALA A 226 1.96 7.55 20.86
CA ALA A 226 3.21 7.00 20.35
C ALA A 226 3.78 7.84 19.18
N PHE A 227 2.95 8.20 18.19
CA PHE A 227 3.37 9.07 17.09
C PHE A 227 3.75 10.49 17.56
N ALA A 228 3.02 11.04 18.53
CA ALA A 228 3.33 12.35 19.10
C ALA A 228 4.68 12.34 19.82
N LEU A 229 4.97 11.31 20.62
CA LEU A 229 6.27 11.18 21.30
C LEU A 229 7.40 10.89 20.34
N ASP A 230 7.19 10.08 19.31
CA ASP A 230 8.20 9.83 18.27
C ASP A 230 8.70 11.13 17.65
N THR A 231 7.77 12.01 17.32
CA THR A 231 8.09 13.29 16.68
C THR A 231 8.69 14.28 17.68
N LYS A 232 8.14 14.36 18.90
CA LYS A 232 8.55 15.35 19.92
C LYS A 232 9.86 14.99 20.61
N LEU A 233 10.05 13.71 20.92
CA LEU A 233 11.11 13.18 21.78
C LEU A 233 12.02 12.16 21.09
N GLY A 234 11.66 11.66 19.90
CA GLY A 234 12.53 10.80 19.11
C GLY A 234 12.42 9.30 19.38
N TYR A 235 11.48 8.84 20.22
CA TYR A 235 11.33 7.42 20.57
C TYR A 235 9.87 6.98 20.68
N ILE A 236 9.62 5.68 20.59
CA ILE A 236 8.30 5.06 20.80
C ILE A 236 8.26 4.44 22.20
N PRO A 237 7.32 4.84 23.08
CA PRO A 237 7.22 4.27 24.44
C PRO A 237 6.71 2.83 24.41
N MET A 238 7.22 2.00 25.33
CA MET A 238 6.84 0.58 25.42
C MET A 238 5.93 0.26 26.61
N SER A 239 5.63 1.27 27.44
CA SER A 239 4.80 1.12 28.64
C SER A 239 3.96 2.37 28.89
N VAL A 240 2.77 2.19 29.46
CA VAL A 240 1.93 3.29 29.96
C VAL A 240 2.51 3.96 31.19
N ALA A 241 3.48 3.32 31.86
CA ALA A 241 4.25 3.90 32.95
C ALA A 241 5.36 4.85 32.45
N ASN A 242 5.63 4.89 31.15
CA ASN A 242 6.64 5.77 30.59
C ASN A 242 6.30 7.24 30.92
N PRO A 243 7.21 8.03 31.51
CA PRO A 243 6.93 9.41 31.92
C PRO A 243 6.53 10.33 30.77
N GLY A 244 7.09 10.11 29.57
CA GLY A 244 6.71 10.84 28.36
C GLY A 244 5.26 10.54 27.96
N TYR A 245 4.87 9.27 28.01
CA TYR A 245 3.50 8.84 27.74
C TYR A 245 2.50 9.47 28.72
N GLN A 246 2.77 9.42 30.02
CA GLN A 246 1.89 9.99 31.05
C GLN A 246 1.72 11.50 30.88
N ARG A 247 2.81 12.23 30.62
CA ARG A 247 2.75 13.69 30.37
C ARG A 247 1.94 14.03 29.13
N GLU A 248 2.13 13.30 28.03
CA GLU A 248 1.37 13.56 26.81
C GLU A 248 -0.10 13.19 26.97
N LYS A 249 -0.42 12.09 27.66
CA LYS A 249 -1.79 11.71 28.01
C LYS A 249 -2.48 12.80 28.84
N ALA A 250 -1.85 13.24 29.93
CA ALA A 250 -2.39 14.30 30.79
C ALA A 250 -2.57 15.62 30.03
N ARG A 251 -1.66 15.93 29.10
CA ARG A 251 -1.79 17.10 28.22
C ARG A 251 -3.02 16.97 27.31
N GLU A 252 -3.20 15.84 26.62
CA GLU A 252 -4.38 15.61 25.76
C GLU A 252 -5.69 15.76 26.55
N GLU A 253 -5.75 15.22 27.77
CA GLU A 253 -6.89 15.35 28.69
C GLU A 253 -7.12 16.82 29.09
N SER A 254 -6.06 17.55 29.47
CA SER A 254 -6.16 18.98 29.84
C SER A 254 -6.63 19.88 28.69
N LYS A 255 -6.36 19.48 27.44
CA LYS A 255 -6.83 20.18 26.23
C LYS A 255 -8.23 19.72 25.77
N GLY A 256 -8.87 18.81 26.50
CA GLY A 256 -10.21 18.32 26.18
C GLY A 256 -10.26 17.46 24.91
N PHE A 257 -9.17 16.78 24.54
CA PHE A 257 -9.21 15.89 23.39
C PHE A 257 -10.11 14.69 23.65
N ALA A 258 -10.86 14.29 22.62
CA ALA A 258 -11.67 13.09 22.67
C ALA A 258 -10.81 11.86 23.01
N GLN A 259 -11.41 10.90 23.71
CA GLN A 259 -10.79 9.61 24.01
C GLN A 259 -10.27 8.97 22.73
N CYS A 260 -9.09 8.36 22.78
CA CYS A 260 -8.51 7.70 21.62
C CYS A 260 -9.16 6.35 21.35
N TRP A 261 -9.51 6.10 20.08
CA TRP A 261 -10.11 4.85 19.60
C TRP A 261 -9.13 4.01 18.77
N CYS A 262 -7.83 4.17 19.00
CA CYS A 262 -6.84 3.39 18.29
C CYS A 262 -6.87 1.91 18.71
N SER A 263 -6.31 1.02 17.89
CA SER A 263 -6.33 -0.44 18.15
C SER A 263 -5.70 -0.88 19.47
N ASN A 264 -4.83 -0.07 20.08
CA ASN A 264 -4.28 -0.35 21.41
C ASN A 264 -5.17 0.18 22.56
N CYS A 265 -6.02 1.18 22.31
CA CYS A 265 -6.93 1.74 23.32
C CYS A 265 -8.26 1.01 23.34
N MET A 266 -8.76 0.63 22.17
CA MET A 266 -10.07 0.00 21.96
C MET A 266 -9.89 -1.21 21.01
N PRO A 267 -9.26 -2.30 21.49
CA PRO A 267 -8.86 -3.43 20.64
C PRO A 267 -10.06 -4.16 20.03
N MET A 268 -11.11 -4.43 20.81
CA MET A 268 -12.29 -5.13 20.33
C MET A 268 -13.01 -4.32 19.23
N GLU A 269 -13.15 -3.01 19.43
CA GLU A 269 -13.78 -2.10 18.49
C GLU A 269 -12.94 -1.91 17.22
N ALA A 270 -11.62 -2.01 17.33
CA ALA A 270 -10.71 -1.97 16.19
C ALA A 270 -10.81 -3.25 15.34
N ASP A 271 -10.84 -4.41 15.98
CA ASP A 271 -11.04 -5.69 15.29
C ASP A 271 -12.39 -5.71 14.56
N THR A 272 -13.47 -5.30 15.25
CA THR A 272 -14.80 -5.18 14.62
C THR A 272 -14.81 -4.21 13.45
N LEU A 273 -14.11 -3.08 13.53
CA LEU A 273 -14.00 -2.13 12.42
C LEU A 273 -13.34 -2.79 11.19
N ILE A 274 -12.23 -3.51 11.40
CA ILE A 274 -11.50 -4.19 10.33
C ILE A 274 -12.34 -5.31 9.70
N GLU A 275 -12.99 -6.16 10.50
CA GLU A 275 -13.87 -7.23 10.02
C GLU A 275 -15.05 -6.73 9.17
N ASN A 276 -15.50 -5.50 9.45
CA ASN A 276 -16.62 -4.87 8.76
C ASN A 276 -16.18 -3.85 7.70
N MET A 277 -14.88 -3.67 7.45
CA MET A 277 -14.40 -2.60 6.56
C MET A 277 -14.94 -2.71 5.13
N ARG A 278 -15.19 -3.93 4.64
CA ARG A 278 -15.86 -4.16 3.35
C ARG A 278 -17.26 -3.56 3.22
N MET A 279 -17.95 -3.34 4.35
CA MET A 279 -19.28 -2.70 4.40
C MET A 279 -19.19 -1.17 4.44
N MET A 280 -17.97 -0.62 4.52
CA MET A 280 -17.73 0.81 4.62
C MET A 280 -17.89 1.48 3.26
N THR A 281 -18.69 2.54 3.23
CA THR A 281 -19.00 3.32 2.04
C THR A 281 -18.89 4.81 2.36
N THR A 282 -18.93 5.64 1.33
CA THR A 282 -18.98 7.11 1.46
C THR A 282 -20.16 7.60 2.29
N ASP A 283 -21.25 6.82 2.34
CA ASP A 283 -22.48 7.18 3.07
C ASP A 283 -22.40 6.88 4.58
N ASN A 284 -21.61 5.87 4.99
CA ASN A 284 -21.56 5.39 6.37
C ASN A 284 -20.21 5.53 7.08
N VAL A 285 -19.16 5.98 6.37
CA VAL A 285 -17.77 6.02 6.87
C VAL A 285 -17.62 6.78 8.20
N ASP A 286 -18.23 7.95 8.34
CA ASP A 286 -18.12 8.75 9.57
C ASP A 286 -18.66 7.99 10.77
N ARG A 287 -19.83 7.36 10.61
CA ARG A 287 -20.47 6.56 11.65
C ARG A 287 -19.63 5.34 11.99
N MET A 288 -19.13 4.61 10.99
CA MET A 288 -18.32 3.41 11.24
C MET A 288 -17.01 3.73 11.98
N ILE A 289 -16.40 4.89 11.71
CA ILE A 289 -15.16 5.30 12.37
C ILE A 289 -15.41 5.72 13.83
N THR A 290 -16.52 6.40 14.11
CA THR A 290 -16.80 7.07 15.39
C THR A 290 -17.72 6.30 16.35
N THR A 291 -18.39 5.24 15.89
CA THR A 291 -19.36 4.49 16.69
C THR A 291 -18.78 3.15 17.14
N ASP A 292 -19.13 2.73 18.36
CA ASP A 292 -18.86 1.37 18.81
C ASP A 292 -19.79 0.40 18.06
N LEU A 293 -19.19 -0.38 17.17
CA LEU A 293 -19.90 -1.39 16.39
C LEU A 293 -20.27 -2.62 17.23
N ASN A 294 -19.60 -2.88 18.36
CA ASN A 294 -19.93 -3.98 19.27
C ASN A 294 -21.26 -3.76 19.99
N ALA A 295 -21.56 -2.52 20.38
CA ALA A 295 -22.85 -2.12 20.93
C ALA A 295 -24.03 -2.33 19.94
N TYR A 296 -23.76 -2.35 18.63
CA TYR A 296 -24.78 -2.59 17.59
C TYR A 296 -25.03 -4.09 17.32
N ILE A 297 -24.02 -4.96 17.49
CA ILE A 297 -24.13 -6.41 17.29
C ILE A 297 -25.07 -7.05 18.33
N SER A 298 -25.30 -6.41 19.47
CA SER A 298 -26.28 -6.84 20.48
C SER A 298 -27.74 -6.53 20.10
N GLY A 299 -28.00 -5.77 19.03
CA GLY A 299 -29.35 -5.39 18.58
C GLY A 299 -29.68 -5.66 17.09
N ALA A 300 -28.70 -6.02 16.26
CA ALA A 300 -28.93 -6.40 14.87
C ALA A 300 -28.20 -7.71 14.55
N VAL A 301 -28.97 -8.75 14.22
CA VAL A 301 -28.45 -10.00 13.68
C VAL A 301 -27.82 -9.68 12.31
N VAL A 302 -26.52 -9.38 12.30
CA VAL A 302 -25.72 -9.60 11.10
C VAL A 302 -25.65 -11.12 10.94
N PRO A 303 -26.16 -11.72 9.85
CA PRO A 303 -26.00 -13.15 9.66
C PRO A 303 -24.51 -13.43 9.68
N LYS A 304 -24.03 -14.19 10.69
CA LYS A 304 -22.71 -14.80 10.61
C LYS A 304 -22.73 -15.64 9.34
N ARG A 305 -22.11 -15.12 8.26
CA ARG A 305 -21.90 -15.92 7.06
C ARG A 305 -21.07 -17.11 7.52
N LYS A 306 -21.59 -18.31 7.27
CA LYS A 306 -20.86 -19.56 7.51
C LYS A 306 -19.46 -19.36 6.96
N THR A 307 -18.45 -19.49 7.82
CA THR A 307 -17.07 -19.68 7.39
C THR A 307 -17.12 -20.75 6.31
N LEU A 308 -16.82 -20.37 5.07
CA LEU A 308 -16.57 -21.36 4.05
C LEU A 308 -15.32 -22.07 4.56
N LYS A 309 -15.50 -23.30 5.06
CA LYS A 309 -14.39 -24.22 5.27
C LYS A 309 -13.49 -24.11 4.05
N PRO A 310 -12.16 -24.01 4.20
CA PRO A 310 -11.26 -24.04 3.07
C PRO A 310 -11.73 -25.17 2.17
N ARG A 311 -12.09 -24.84 0.93
CA ARG A 311 -12.43 -25.87 -0.05
C ARG A 311 -11.11 -26.60 -0.27
N VAL A 312 -10.89 -27.68 0.47
CA VAL A 312 -9.90 -28.68 0.09
C VAL A 312 -10.27 -29.01 -1.35
N ALA A 313 -9.36 -28.68 -2.28
CA ALA A 313 -9.54 -29.02 -3.67
C ALA A 313 -9.86 -30.51 -3.70
N ARG A 314 -11.08 -30.87 -4.11
CA ARG A 314 -11.39 -32.28 -4.35
C ARG A 314 -10.42 -32.71 -5.45
N PRO A 315 -9.62 -33.76 -5.23
CA PRO A 315 -8.86 -34.36 -6.32
C PRO A 315 -9.84 -34.62 -7.45
N SER A 316 -9.50 -34.17 -8.66
CA SER A 316 -10.30 -34.44 -9.85
C SER A 316 -10.52 -35.96 -9.93
N THR A 317 -11.77 -36.41 -9.92
CA THR A 317 -12.13 -37.82 -10.13
C THR A 317 -12.08 -38.21 -11.61
N LYS A 318 -11.64 -37.31 -12.50
CA LYS A 318 -11.39 -37.65 -13.90
C LYS A 318 -10.03 -38.35 -13.98
N ARG A 319 -10.06 -39.62 -14.38
CA ARG A 319 -8.87 -40.36 -14.82
C ARG A 319 -8.15 -39.51 -15.86
N ALA A 320 -6.83 -39.32 -15.71
CA ALA A 320 -6.00 -38.77 -16.77
C ALA A 320 -6.25 -39.61 -18.04
N LEU A 321 -6.47 -38.96 -19.19
CA LEU A 321 -6.65 -39.66 -20.46
C LEU A 321 -5.33 -40.30 -20.94
N ALA A 322 -4.19 -39.88 -20.38
CA ALA A 322 -2.87 -40.40 -20.68
C ALA A 322 -2.51 -41.64 -19.86
N ASP A 323 -1.72 -42.54 -20.47
CA ASP A 323 -1.18 -43.72 -19.80
C ASP A 323 -0.33 -43.33 -18.57
N PRO A 324 -0.42 -44.06 -17.44
CA PRO A 324 0.34 -43.73 -16.23
C PRO A 324 1.86 -43.61 -16.42
N GLU A 325 2.46 -44.39 -17.32
CA GLU A 325 3.90 -44.30 -17.61
C GLU A 325 4.24 -43.06 -18.42
N ASP A 326 3.39 -42.64 -19.35
CA ASP A 326 3.56 -41.40 -20.10
C ASP A 326 3.48 -40.18 -19.18
N LEU A 327 2.55 -40.20 -18.23
CA LEU A 327 2.42 -39.14 -17.23
C LEU A 327 3.67 -39.06 -16.33
N ARG A 328 4.23 -40.22 -15.96
CA ARG A 328 5.46 -40.29 -15.16
C ARG A 328 6.66 -39.74 -15.94
N LEU A 329 6.78 -40.10 -17.22
CA LEU A 329 7.84 -39.61 -18.10
C LEU A 329 7.73 -38.10 -18.33
N TYR A 330 6.52 -37.59 -18.57
CA TYR A 330 6.25 -36.17 -18.76
C TYR A 330 6.59 -35.34 -17.52
N LYS A 331 6.22 -35.80 -16.32
CA LYS A 331 6.60 -35.13 -15.05
C LYS A 331 8.12 -35.07 -14.87
N LYS A 332 8.82 -36.16 -15.20
CA LYS A 332 10.29 -36.20 -15.14
C LYS A 332 10.91 -35.17 -16.09
N GLN A 333 10.46 -35.14 -17.34
CA GLN A 333 10.95 -34.18 -18.33
C GLN A 333 10.69 -32.73 -17.90
N MET A 334 9.51 -32.42 -17.35
CA MET A 334 9.22 -31.08 -16.82
C MET A 334 10.18 -30.70 -15.69
N ARG A 335 10.48 -31.61 -14.76
CA ARG A 335 11.43 -31.35 -13.68
C ARG A 335 12.82 -31.07 -14.24
N ASP A 336 13.31 -31.92 -15.15
CA ASP A 336 14.61 -31.74 -15.78
C ASP A 336 14.74 -30.39 -16.50
N VAL A 337 13.67 -29.94 -17.18
CA VAL A 337 13.63 -28.63 -17.86
C VAL A 337 13.61 -27.46 -16.87
N VAL A 338 12.83 -27.56 -15.80
CA VAL A 338 12.77 -26.52 -14.77
C VAL A 338 14.12 -26.40 -14.05
N ASP A 339 14.76 -27.52 -13.75
CA ASP A 339 16.08 -27.56 -13.13
C ASP A 339 17.14 -26.91 -14.04
N GLN A 340 17.13 -27.26 -15.34
CA GLN A 340 18.04 -26.65 -16.32
C GLN A 340 17.80 -25.14 -16.47
N LEU A 341 16.54 -24.69 -16.53
CA LEU A 341 16.20 -23.27 -16.62
C LEU A 341 16.62 -22.50 -15.37
N HIS A 342 16.41 -23.11 -14.20
CA HIS A 342 16.81 -22.55 -12.93
C HIS A 342 18.33 -22.40 -12.85
N LEU A 343 19.08 -23.46 -13.18
CA LEU A 343 20.54 -23.44 -13.21
C LEU A 343 21.07 -22.38 -14.19
N ARG A 344 20.46 -22.29 -15.39
CA ARG A 344 20.85 -21.33 -16.42
C ARG A 344 20.62 -19.88 -16.02
N ASN A 345 19.52 -19.59 -15.32
CA ASN A 345 19.12 -18.21 -15.00
C ASN A 345 19.60 -17.72 -13.64
N HIS A 346 19.85 -18.63 -12.69
CA HIS A 346 20.16 -18.30 -11.30
C HIS A 346 21.50 -18.87 -10.78
N GLY A 347 22.10 -19.85 -11.48
CA GLY A 347 23.36 -20.48 -11.09
C GLY A 347 23.25 -21.43 -9.88
N GLU A 348 24.33 -22.13 -9.55
CA GLU A 348 24.38 -23.14 -8.47
C GLU A 348 24.26 -22.56 -7.04
N HIS A 349 24.36 -21.23 -6.88
CA HIS A 349 24.33 -20.55 -5.59
C HIS A 349 23.03 -19.73 -5.37
N ALA A 350 21.95 -20.10 -6.05
CA ALA A 350 20.66 -19.45 -5.88
C ALA A 350 20.11 -19.65 -4.44
N PHE A 351 19.49 -18.60 -3.89
CA PHE A 351 18.90 -18.61 -2.54
C PHE A 351 17.67 -19.50 -2.37
N PHE A 352 17.18 -20.09 -3.47
CA PHE A 352 16.03 -20.98 -3.51
C PHE A 352 16.27 -22.04 -4.58
N THR A 353 15.71 -23.23 -4.39
CA THR A 353 15.86 -24.34 -5.34
C THR A 353 14.76 -24.32 -6.40
N SER A 354 14.98 -25.04 -7.51
CA SER A 354 13.96 -25.29 -8.53
C SER A 354 12.69 -25.93 -7.94
N GLU A 355 12.82 -26.85 -6.99
CA GLU A 355 11.70 -27.49 -6.29
C GLU A 355 10.87 -26.49 -5.45
N GLN A 356 11.49 -25.44 -4.92
CA GLN A 356 10.78 -24.37 -4.20
C GLN A 356 10.04 -23.43 -5.15
N LEU A 357 10.56 -23.23 -6.37
CA LEU A 357 9.91 -22.41 -7.40
C LEU A 357 8.75 -23.17 -8.05
N PHE A 358 8.90 -24.48 -8.23
CA PHE A 358 7.96 -25.34 -8.95
C PHE A 358 7.72 -26.65 -8.18
N GLN A 359 6.76 -26.59 -7.27
CA GLN A 359 6.42 -27.68 -6.36
C GLN A 359 5.70 -28.84 -7.08
N ASP A 360 5.86 -30.05 -6.53
CA ASP A 360 5.35 -31.31 -7.06
C ASP A 360 3.83 -31.31 -7.25
N ASP A 361 3.10 -30.65 -6.36
CA ASP A 361 1.65 -30.49 -6.44
C ASP A 361 1.22 -29.72 -7.71
N LYS A 362 2.01 -28.73 -8.13
CA LYS A 362 1.80 -27.99 -9.37
C LYS A 362 2.18 -28.79 -10.62
N ILE A 363 3.27 -29.55 -10.54
CA ILE A 363 3.68 -30.50 -11.61
C ILE A 363 2.57 -31.53 -11.83
N ASP A 364 1.97 -32.03 -10.75
CA ASP A 364 0.87 -32.97 -10.80
C ASP A 364 -0.37 -32.34 -11.44
N ILE A 365 -0.73 -31.11 -11.07
CA ILE A 365 -1.87 -30.40 -11.67
C ILE A 365 -1.67 -30.21 -13.18
N ILE A 366 -0.46 -29.82 -13.61
CA ILE A 366 -0.15 -29.59 -15.02
C ILE A 366 -0.19 -30.89 -15.81
N ALA A 367 0.45 -31.94 -15.30
CA ALA A 367 0.46 -33.26 -15.94
C ALA A 367 -0.98 -33.79 -16.12
N HIS A 368 -1.84 -33.66 -15.12
CA HIS A 368 -3.24 -34.10 -15.20
C HIS A 368 -4.12 -33.26 -16.15
N ASN A 369 -3.62 -32.11 -16.63
CA ASN A 369 -4.32 -31.24 -17.58
C ASN A 369 -3.52 -31.03 -18.88
N ALA A 370 -2.49 -31.85 -19.15
CA ALA A 370 -1.58 -31.69 -20.28
C ALA A 370 -2.33 -31.63 -21.63
N ASP A 371 -3.36 -32.46 -21.78
CA ASP A 371 -4.20 -32.54 -22.98
C ASP A 371 -4.82 -31.17 -23.33
N ARG A 372 -5.24 -30.40 -22.33
CA ARG A 372 -5.86 -29.07 -22.50
C ARG A 372 -4.85 -27.96 -22.74
N LEU A 373 -3.60 -28.16 -22.29
CA LEU A 373 -2.52 -27.21 -22.50
C LEU A 373 -2.02 -27.28 -23.94
N LEU A 374 -2.02 -28.46 -24.56
CA LEU A 374 -1.69 -28.62 -25.98
C LEU A 374 -2.67 -27.83 -26.86
N ASP A 375 -3.98 -27.96 -26.60
CA ASP A 375 -5.03 -27.24 -27.33
C ASP A 375 -4.85 -25.72 -27.22
N ALA A 376 -4.59 -25.22 -26.01
CA ALA A 376 -4.38 -23.80 -25.76
C ALA A 376 -3.08 -23.26 -26.40
N ILE A 377 -2.00 -24.05 -26.43
CA ILE A 377 -0.74 -23.67 -27.08
C ILE A 377 -0.89 -23.69 -28.60
N MET A 378 -1.65 -24.63 -29.17
CA MET A 378 -1.97 -24.67 -30.58
C MET A 378 -2.82 -23.45 -31.00
N GLU A 379 -3.84 -23.07 -30.22
CA GLU A 379 -4.60 -21.84 -30.43
C GLU A 379 -3.73 -20.58 -30.36
N LEU A 380 -2.80 -20.51 -29.39
CA LEU A 380 -1.86 -19.38 -29.29
C LEU A 380 -0.91 -19.30 -30.48
N THR A 381 -0.50 -20.45 -31.03
CA THR A 381 0.41 -20.52 -32.17
C THR A 381 -0.29 -20.13 -33.47
N GLU A 382 -1.53 -20.58 -33.69
CA GLU A 382 -2.37 -20.12 -34.81
C GLU A 382 -2.63 -18.62 -34.74
N ASN A 383 -2.97 -18.10 -33.56
CA ASN A 383 -3.21 -16.67 -33.37
C ASN A 383 -1.93 -15.84 -33.55
N PHE A 384 -0.75 -16.38 -33.23
CA PHE A 384 0.52 -15.72 -33.46
C PHE A 384 0.91 -15.72 -34.94
N GLN A 385 0.66 -16.80 -35.68
CA GLN A 385 0.92 -16.89 -37.12
C GLN A 385 -0.04 -16.03 -37.96
N ARG A 386 -1.28 -15.82 -37.50
CA ARG A 386 -2.30 -14.99 -38.17
C ARG A 386 -2.18 -13.49 -37.84
N ARG A 387 -1.23 -13.07 -37.00
CA ARG A 387 -1.00 -11.64 -36.74
C ARG A 387 -0.47 -10.94 -38.00
N THR A 388 -1.25 -10.01 -38.54
CA THR A 388 -0.78 -9.05 -39.53
C THR A 388 0.39 -8.24 -38.95
N LYS A 389 1.55 -8.29 -39.61
CA LYS A 389 2.70 -7.46 -39.23
C LYS A 389 2.27 -5.99 -39.21
N PRO A 390 2.51 -5.24 -38.12
CA PRO A 390 2.20 -3.82 -38.09
C PRO A 390 3.04 -3.10 -39.16
N ALA A 391 2.39 -2.22 -39.91
CA ALA A 391 3.05 -1.39 -40.90
C ALA A 391 4.15 -0.54 -40.24
N PRO A 392 5.32 -0.38 -40.86
CA PRO A 392 6.39 0.44 -40.30
C PRO A 392 5.93 1.89 -40.15
N THR A 393 5.98 2.40 -38.93
CA THR A 393 5.69 3.80 -38.60
C THR A 393 6.67 4.76 -39.31
N PRO A 394 6.19 5.86 -39.92
CA PRO A 394 7.05 6.84 -40.57
C PRO A 394 8.04 7.47 -39.57
N LYS A 395 9.32 7.58 -39.97
CA LYS A 395 10.43 8.12 -39.16
C LYS A 395 10.41 9.66 -39.07
N THR A 396 9.28 10.26 -38.74
CA THR A 396 9.20 11.70 -38.49
C THR A 396 8.27 11.95 -37.32
N THR A 397 8.87 12.26 -36.17
CA THR A 397 8.11 12.56 -34.95
C THR A 397 7.35 13.88 -35.12
N THR A 398 6.20 14.00 -34.46
CA THR A 398 5.38 15.23 -34.42
C THR A 398 6.17 16.45 -33.96
N ALA A 399 7.23 16.24 -33.15
CA ALA A 399 8.17 17.28 -32.75
C ALA A 399 9.02 17.79 -33.93
N THR A 400 9.49 16.89 -34.81
CA THR A 400 10.24 17.25 -36.03
C THR A 400 9.37 18.04 -37.01
N ALA A 401 8.10 17.64 -37.19
CA ALA A 401 7.16 18.36 -38.05
C ALA A 401 6.85 19.77 -37.50
N ARG A 402 6.70 19.92 -36.17
CA ARG A 402 6.49 21.23 -35.53
C ARG A 402 7.73 22.12 -35.60
N ALA A 403 8.93 21.56 -35.46
CA ALA A 403 10.17 22.29 -35.62
C ALA A 403 10.35 22.81 -37.06
N MET A 404 10.05 21.98 -38.07
CA MET A 404 10.11 22.40 -39.48
C MET A 404 9.08 23.51 -39.80
N ALA A 405 7.86 23.39 -39.27
CA ALA A 405 6.82 24.42 -39.45
C ALA A 405 7.20 25.75 -38.79
N ALA A 406 7.83 25.70 -37.60
CA ALA A 406 8.32 26.90 -36.92
C ALA A 406 9.47 27.59 -37.69
N THR A 407 10.42 26.81 -38.24
CA THR A 407 11.52 27.33 -39.06
C THR A 407 11.00 27.96 -40.36
N GLN A 408 10.00 27.36 -41.00
CA GLN A 408 9.38 27.91 -42.21
C GLN A 408 8.67 29.24 -41.91
N ALA A 409 7.88 29.31 -40.84
CA ALA A 409 7.18 30.54 -40.45
C ALA A 409 8.10 31.71 -40.10
N ILE A 410 9.30 31.43 -39.57
CA ILE A 410 10.34 32.44 -39.31
C ILE A 410 10.95 32.94 -40.63
N THR A 411 11.24 32.01 -41.55
CA THR A 411 11.83 32.33 -42.86
C THR A 411 10.88 33.18 -43.70
N ASP A 412 9.58 32.85 -43.71
CA ASP A 412 8.56 33.59 -44.46
C ASP A 412 8.38 35.02 -43.93
N ARG A 413 8.60 35.24 -42.62
CA ARG A 413 8.58 36.58 -41.99
C ARG A 413 9.81 37.43 -42.32
N MET A 414 10.94 36.82 -42.66
CA MET A 414 12.15 37.54 -43.04
C MET A 414 12.16 37.98 -44.51
N VAL A 415 11.35 37.36 -45.36
CA VAL A 415 11.26 37.64 -46.81
C VAL A 415 10.13 38.63 -47.14
N ALA A 416 9.22 38.91 -46.21
CA ALA A 416 8.14 39.88 -46.44
C ALA A 416 8.69 41.31 -46.61
N PRO A 417 8.39 42.02 -47.72
CA PRO A 417 8.83 43.39 -47.91
C PRO A 417 8.17 44.29 -46.86
N LYS A 418 8.99 45.08 -46.17
CA LYS A 418 8.54 46.10 -45.23
C LYS A 418 7.88 47.23 -46.04
N ASN A 419 6.56 47.27 -46.03
CA ASN A 419 5.80 48.47 -46.37
C ASN A 419 5.56 49.29 -45.10
#